data_AF-A0A1F8AYC4-F1
#
_entry.id   AF-A0A1F8AYC4-F1
#
_cell.length_a   1.000
_cell.length_b   1.000
_cell.length_c   1.000
_cell.angle_alpha   90.00
_cell.angle_beta   90.00
_cell.angle_gamma   90.00
#
_symmetry.space_group_name_H-M   'P 1'
#
loop_
_entity.id
_entity.type
_entity.pdbx_description
1 polymer ?
#
loop_
_entity_poly.entity_id
_entity_poly.type
_entity_poly.pdbx_seq_one_letter_code
_entity_poly.pdbx_strand_id
1 'polypeptide(L)'
;MEKLEKLGLKRVAFLQALALSFYISSVGLLMWNANKWVPVKNALGPILFLTLFSVSVLICGFLTLGYPVYLFWIKQQKIDAIKVLAYTTKWLILFGFLIFVLILAF
;
A
#
# COMPACT_ATOMS: atom_id res chain seq x y z
N MET A 1 16.24 -6.72 6.41
CA MET A 1 16.83 -5.87 5.35
C MET A 1 17.80 -6.65 4.47
N GLU A 2 18.73 -7.43 5.05
CA GLU A 2 19.74 -8.19 4.29
C GLU A 2 19.17 -9.18 3.25
N LYS A 3 18.04 -9.84 3.56
CA LYS A 3 17.32 -10.71 2.60
C LYS A 3 16.74 -9.93 1.40
N LEU A 4 16.32 -8.68 1.59
CA LEU A 4 15.77 -7.83 0.53
C LEU A 4 16.87 -7.32 -0.41
N GLU A 5 18.11 -7.25 0.07
CA GLU A 5 19.27 -6.86 -0.73
C GLU A 5 19.71 -7.95 -1.71
N LYS A 6 19.54 -9.22 -1.32
CA LYS A 6 19.74 -10.37 -2.23
C LYS A 6 18.68 -10.44 -3.33
N LEU A 7 17.55 -9.77 -3.14
CA LEU A 7 16.50 -9.62 -4.15
C LEU A 7 16.77 -8.37 -4.97
N GLY A 8 16.86 -8.49 -6.30
CA GLY A 8 17.06 -7.32 -7.16
C GLY A 8 15.96 -6.26 -6.95
N LEU A 9 16.33 -4.97 -7.05
CA LEU A 9 15.47 -3.81 -6.78
C LEU A 9 14.06 -3.91 -7.41
N LYS A 10 13.97 -4.47 -8.62
CA LYS A 10 12.71 -4.69 -9.33
C LYS A 10 11.78 -5.69 -8.62
N ARG A 11 12.33 -6.76 -8.05
CA ARG A 11 11.56 -7.77 -7.31
C ARG A 11 11.05 -7.21 -5.99
N VAL A 12 11.86 -6.39 -5.31
CA VAL A 12 11.44 -5.70 -4.07
C VAL A 12 10.27 -4.76 -4.38
N ALA A 13 10.39 -3.93 -5.41
CA ALA A 13 9.33 -3.01 -5.82
C ALA A 13 8.04 -3.74 -6.22
N PHE A 14 8.15 -4.86 -6.95
CA PHE A 14 7.01 -5.70 -7.31
C PHE A 14 6.32 -6.30 -6.07
N LEU A 15 7.09 -6.88 -5.13
CA LEU A 15 6.55 -7.43 -3.89
C LEU A 15 5.90 -6.36 -3.01
N GLN A 16 6.50 -5.17 -2.92
CA GLN A 16 5.89 -4.03 -2.22
C GLN A 16 4.55 -3.64 -2.85
N ALA A 17 4.50 -3.48 -4.16
CA ALA A 17 3.27 -3.11 -4.85
C ALA A 17 2.18 -4.19 -4.74
N LEU A 18 2.57 -5.47 -4.80
CA LEU A 18 1.65 -6.60 -4.65
C LEU A 18 1.10 -6.70 -3.23
N ALA A 19 1.96 -6.60 -2.22
CA ALA A 19 1.54 -6.58 -0.81
C ALA A 19 0.64 -5.38 -0.51
N LEU A 20 0.96 -4.20 -1.06
CA LEU A 20 0.14 -3.00 -0.88
C LEU A 20 -1.23 -3.16 -1.54
N SER A 21 -1.28 -3.66 -2.77
CA SER A 21 -2.54 -3.88 -3.50
C SER A 21 -3.43 -4.89 -2.78
N PHE A 22 -2.83 -5.96 -2.25
CA PHE A 22 -3.55 -6.97 -1.47
C PHE A 22 -4.09 -6.40 -0.16
N TYR A 23 -3.28 -5.60 0.56
CA TYR A 23 -3.70 -4.96 1.79
C TYR A 23 -4.85 -3.96 1.56
N ILE A 24 -4.72 -3.06 0.58
CA ILE A 24 -5.77 -2.08 0.23
C ILE A 24 -7.06 -2.79 -0.17
N SER A 25 -6.98 -3.87 -0.96
CA SER A 25 -8.16 -4.64 -1.36
C SER A 25 -8.85 -5.29 -0.15
N SER A 26 -8.07 -5.84 0.78
CA SER A 26 -8.59 -6.44 2.02
C SER A 26 -9.27 -5.41 2.91
N VAL A 27 -8.67 -4.23 3.08
CA VAL A 27 -9.25 -3.11 3.83
C VAL A 27 -10.53 -2.61 3.14
N GLY A 28 -10.53 -2.50 1.81
CA GLY A 28 -11.71 -2.12 1.04
C GLY A 28 -12.89 -3.07 1.24
N LEU A 29 -12.65 -4.39 1.23
CA LEU A 29 -13.67 -5.40 1.51
C LEU A 29 -14.17 -5.37 2.96
N LEU A 30 -13.28 -5.09 3.91
CA LEU A 30 -13.64 -4.92 5.32
C LEU A 30 -14.55 -3.71 5.47
N MET A 31 -14.19 -2.57 4.86
CA MET A 31 -15.00 -1.34 4.88
C MET A 31 -16.36 -1.52 4.18
N TRP A 32 -16.41 -2.26 3.07
CA TRP A 32 -17.67 -2.59 2.39
C TRP A 32 -18.65 -3.34 3.32
N ASN A 33 -18.14 -4.28 4.12
CA ASN A 33 -18.96 -5.07 5.05
C ASN A 33 -19.14 -4.41 6.42
N ALA A 34 -18.38 -3.36 6.73
CA ALA A 34 -18.38 -2.72 8.05
C ALA A 34 -19.77 -2.23 8.47
N ASN A 35 -20.55 -1.67 7.54
CA ASN A 35 -21.92 -1.20 7.84
C ASN A 35 -22.88 -2.32 8.24
N LYS A 36 -22.63 -3.57 7.82
CA LYS A 36 -23.43 -4.74 8.23
C LYS A 36 -23.09 -5.18 9.65
N TRP A 37 -21.83 -5.04 10.06
CA TRP A 37 -21.35 -5.51 11.37
C TRP A 37 -21.50 -4.45 12.46
N VAL A 38 -21.29 -3.18 12.13
CA VAL A 38 -21.35 -2.07 13.07
C VAL A 38 -22.20 -0.94 12.48
N PRO A 39 -23.54 -1.06 12.52
CA PRO A 39 -24.42 0.01 12.05
C PRO A 39 -24.40 1.18 13.03
N VAL A 40 -23.56 2.17 12.77
CA VAL A 40 -23.49 3.41 13.57
C VAL A 40 -24.29 4.51 12.88
N LYS A 41 -25.36 4.97 13.52
CA LYS A 41 -26.25 6.03 12.97
C LYS A 41 -25.85 7.46 13.40
N ASN A 42 -24.82 7.58 14.22
CA ASN A 42 -24.38 8.84 14.84
C ASN A 42 -23.00 9.27 14.27
N ALA A 43 -22.56 10.49 14.60
CA ALA A 43 -21.28 11.05 14.15
C ALA A 43 -20.03 10.19 14.48
N LEU A 44 -20.16 9.22 15.38
CA LEU A 44 -19.10 8.26 15.71
C LEU A 44 -18.72 7.34 14.54
N GLY A 45 -19.64 7.07 13.60
CA GLY A 45 -19.36 6.21 12.44
C GLY A 45 -18.28 6.80 11.53
N PRO A 46 -18.48 8.03 11.01
CA PRO A 46 -17.45 8.73 10.23
C PRO A 46 -16.12 8.92 10.96
N ILE A 47 -16.14 9.21 12.28
CA ILE A 47 -14.92 9.36 13.07
C ILE A 47 -14.11 8.06 13.08
N LEU A 48 -14.76 6.93 13.40
CA LEU A 48 -14.10 5.62 13.43
C LEU A 48 -13.58 5.20 12.05
N PHE A 49 -14.34 5.49 10.99
CA PHE A 49 -13.89 5.29 9.62
C PHE A 49 -12.61 6.07 9.31
N LEU A 50 -12.58 7.37 9.63
CA LEU A 50 -11.41 8.21 9.40
C LEU A 50 -10.19 7.76 10.22
N THR A 51 -10.40 7.28 11.45
CA THR A 51 -9.34 6.70 12.28
C THR A 51 -8.77 5.44 11.63
N LEU A 52 -9.62 4.49 11.23
CA LEU A 52 -9.17 3.25 10.56
C LEU A 52 -8.49 3.53 9.21
N PHE A 53 -9.02 4.48 8.44
CA PHE A 53 -8.41 4.93 7.21
C PHE A 53 -7.01 5.51 7.46
N SER A 54 -6.86 6.36 8.47
CA SER A 54 -5.55 6.95 8.84
C SER A 54 -4.54 5.89 9.28
N VAL A 55 -4.97 4.89 10.06
CA VAL A 55 -4.13 3.74 10.44
C VAL A 55 -3.70 2.96 9.19
N SER A 56 -4.62 2.74 8.25
CA SER A 56 -4.32 2.07 6.98
C SER A 56 -3.29 2.86 6.16
N VAL A 57 -3.44 4.18 6.06
CA VAL A 57 -2.48 5.07 5.37
C VAL A 57 -1.10 4.99 6.03
N LEU A 58 -1.01 4.94 7.36
CA LEU A 58 0.27 4.77 8.07
C LEU A 58 0.92 3.42 7.75
N ILE A 59 0.16 2.34 7.75
CA ILE A 59 0.66 1.00 7.39
C ILE A 59 1.14 0.98 5.94
N CYS A 60 0.37 1.55 5.01
CA CYS A 60 0.74 1.72 3.61
C CYS A 60 2.04 2.52 3.46
N GLY A 61 2.16 3.64 4.18
CA GLY A 61 3.38 4.45 4.22
C GLY A 61 4.58 3.66 4.73
N PHE A 62 4.42 2.89 5.81
CA PHE A 62 5.49 2.09 6.36
C PHE A 62 5.95 0.97 5.41
N LEU A 63 5.01 0.31 4.74
CA LEU A 63 5.28 -0.77 3.79
C LEU A 63 6.01 -0.27 2.53
N THR A 64 5.65 0.92 2.05
CA THR A 64 6.23 1.52 0.84
C THR A 64 7.53 2.25 1.11
N LEU A 65 7.61 3.05 2.18
CA LEU A 65 8.74 3.92 2.50
C LEU A 65 9.79 3.26 3.40
N GLY A 66 9.46 2.18 4.14
CA GLY A 66 10.40 1.56 5.08
C GLY A 66 11.73 1.13 4.43
N TYR A 67 11.67 0.49 3.27
CA TYR A 67 12.87 0.07 2.54
C TYR A 67 13.63 1.23 1.86
N PRO A 68 12.96 2.15 1.12
CA PRO A 68 13.60 3.36 0.60
C PRO A 68 14.27 4.23 1.67
N VAL A 69 13.63 4.42 2.83
CA VAL A 69 14.20 5.22 3.95
C VAL A 69 15.45 4.55 4.50
N TYR A 70 15.45 3.22 4.66
CA TYR A 70 16.66 2.49 5.05
C TYR A 70 17.78 2.64 4.03
N LEU A 71 17.48 2.53 2.73
CA LEU A 71 18.47 2.67 1.67
C LEU A 71 19.05 4.10 1.59
N PHE A 72 18.21 5.11 1.86
CA PHE A 72 18.59 6.50 1.87
C PHE A 72 19.47 6.86 3.08
N TRP A 73 19.05 6.46 4.29
CA TRP A 73 19.70 6.90 5.54
C TRP A 73 20.90 6.04 5.93
N ILE A 74 20.82 4.72 5.71
CA ILE A 74 21.86 3.79 6.17
C ILE A 74 22.88 3.51 5.06
N LYS A 75 22.41 3.30 3.82
CA LYS A 75 23.29 2.93 2.70
C LYS A 75 23.79 4.14 1.89
N GLN A 76 23.28 5.36 2.15
CA GLN A 76 23.55 6.57 1.37
C GLN A 76 23.24 6.42 -0.14
N GLN A 77 22.48 5.40 -0.55
CA GLN A 77 22.16 5.08 -1.94
C GLN A 77 20.88 5.82 -2.37
N LYS A 78 20.98 7.15 -2.45
CA LYS A 78 19.82 8.03 -2.72
C LYS A 78 19.13 7.72 -4.05
N ILE A 79 19.90 7.42 -5.09
CA ILE A 79 19.38 7.12 -6.43
C ILE A 79 18.58 5.81 -6.43
N ASP A 80 19.07 4.77 -5.77
CA ASP A 80 18.39 3.48 -5.76
C ASP A 80 17.14 3.49 -4.86
N ALA A 81 17.14 4.31 -3.79
CA ALA A 81 15.95 4.54 -2.97
C ALA A 81 14.82 5.15 -3.80
N ILE A 82 15.13 6.17 -4.60
CA ILE A 82 14.19 6.82 -5.51
C ILE A 82 13.73 5.86 -6.60
N LYS A 83 14.63 5.06 -7.17
CA LYS A 83 14.28 4.05 -8.18
C LYS A 83 13.28 3.03 -7.62
N VAL A 84 13.51 2.50 -6.43
CA VAL A 84 12.58 1.53 -5.81
C VAL A 84 11.21 2.16 -5.62
N LEU A 85 11.16 3.38 -5.07
CA LEU A 85 9.91 4.10 -4.89
C LEU A 85 9.18 4.29 -6.24
N ALA A 86 9.89 4.77 -7.27
CA ALA A 86 9.34 4.99 -8.60
C ALA A 86 8.86 3.67 -9.27
N TYR A 87 9.60 2.57 -9.11
CA TYR A 87 9.15 1.27 -9.59
C TYR A 87 7.91 0.78 -8.85
N THR A 88 7.85 0.95 -7.52
CA THR A 88 6.68 0.60 -6.71
C THR A 88 5.46 1.42 -7.15
N THR A 89 5.61 2.73 -7.38
CA THR A 89 4.54 3.59 -7.91
C THR A 89 4.07 3.13 -9.29
N LYS A 90 4.99 2.82 -10.22
CA LYS A 90 4.63 2.32 -11.56
C LYS A 90 3.84 1.02 -11.49
N TRP A 91 4.25 0.08 -10.65
CA TRP A 91 3.51 -1.17 -10.45
C TRP A 91 2.14 -0.94 -9.82
N LEU A 92 2.02 -0.01 -8.87
CA LEU A 92 0.74 0.36 -8.29
C LEU A 92 -0.22 1.00 -9.29
N ILE A 93 0.28 1.87 -10.17
CA ILE A 93 -0.53 2.42 -11.27
C ILE A 93 -1.03 1.29 -12.17
N LEU A 94 -0.16 0.33 -12.50
CA LEU A 94 -0.53 -0.82 -13.33
C LEU A 94 -1.59 -1.70 -12.65
N PHE A 95 -1.45 -1.97 -11.34
CA PHE A 95 -2.47 -2.71 -10.58
C PHE A 95 -3.79 -1.93 -10.46
N GLY A 96 -3.72 -0.62 -10.22
CA GLY A 96 -4.91 0.24 -10.21
C GLY A 96 -5.63 0.25 -11.55
N PHE A 97 -4.89 0.32 -12.65
CA PHE A 97 -5.45 0.22 -14.00
C PHE A 97 -6.09 -1.16 -14.27
N LEU A 98 -5.44 -2.25 -13.84
CA LEU A 98 -6.02 -3.60 -13.91
C LEU A 98 -7.34 -3.71 -13.16
N ILE A 99 -7.42 -3.17 -11.93
CA ILE A 99 -8.65 -3.14 -11.14
C ILE A 99 -9.72 -2.32 -11.85
N PHE A 100 -9.36 -1.17 -12.44
CA PHE A 100 -10.29 -0.34 -13.19
C PHE A 100 -10.87 -1.06 -14.42
N VAL A 101 -10.02 -1.73 -15.20
CA VAL A 101 -10.47 -2.55 -16.35
C VAL A 101 -11.37 -3.70 -15.88
N LEU A 102 -11.03 -4.34 -14.76
CA LEU A 102 -11.87 -5.40 -14.17
C LEU A 102 -13.26 -4.87 -13.82
N ILE A 103 -13.36 -3.67 -13.22
CA ILE A 103 -14.65 -3.04 -12.89
C ILE A 103 -15.48 -2.79 -14.15
N LEU A 104 -14.87 -2.39 -15.27
CA LEU A 104 -15.58 -2.15 -16.54
C LEU A 104 -16.04 -3.44 -17.25
N ALA A 105 -15.48 -4.60 -16.88
CA ALA A 105 -15.83 -5.88 -17.48
C ALA A 105 -17.06 -6.55 -16.83
N PHE A 106 -17.49 -6.05 -15.67
CA PHE A 106 -18.70 -6.46 -14.96
C PHE A 106 -19.84 -5.47 -15.17
#